data_AF-A0A822XWK5-F1
#
_entry.id   AF-A0A822XWK5-F1
#
_cell.length_a   1.000
_cell.length_b   1.000
_cell.length_c   1.000
_cell.angle_alpha   90.00
_cell.angle_beta   90.00
_cell.angle_gamma   90.00
#
_symmetry.space_group_name_H-M   'P 1'
#
loop_
_entity.id
_entity.type
_entity.pdbx_description
1 polymer ?
#
loop_
_entity_poly.entity_id
_entity_poly.type
_entity_poly.pdbx_seq_one_letter_code
_entity_poly.pdbx_strand_id
1 'polypeptide(L)'
;MTAISVSSLTAALSSLSFSSQIAPKSQNLSFCREKSFQNTYLVNPPSLVIAASAATVTSPVGLETTNLEKYIKSRLTGGFAAQTIIGTGRRKCAIARVVLQEGTGKFFINYRDAKEYLQGNPLWLQYVKVPLVTLGYESSYDVFVKAHGGGLSGQAQAISLGIARALLKVSENHRVPLRKEGLLTRDSRVVERKKVGLKKARKAPQYSKR
;
A
#
# COMPACT_ATOMS: atom_id res chain seq x y z
N MET A 1 -0.18 56.93 -37.05
CA MET A 1 -1.02 57.97 -36.40
C MET A 1 -2.41 57.89 -36.99
N THR A 2 -3.44 58.11 -36.16
CA THR A 2 -4.90 58.09 -36.45
C THR A 2 -5.53 56.70 -36.63
N ALA A 3 -6.64 56.31 -36.02
CA ALA A 3 -7.43 56.83 -34.91
C ALA A 3 -8.25 55.66 -34.30
N ILE A 4 -8.56 55.75 -33.00
CA ILE A 4 -9.45 54.85 -32.26
C ILE A 4 -10.88 55.35 -32.42
N SER A 5 -11.88 54.46 -32.58
CA SER A 5 -13.27 54.78 -32.24
C SER A 5 -13.95 53.60 -31.54
N VAL A 6 -14.45 53.86 -30.34
CA VAL A 6 -15.07 52.92 -29.40
C VAL A 6 -16.58 53.07 -29.49
N SER A 7 -17.30 51.93 -29.51
CA SER A 7 -18.64 51.68 -28.95
C SER A 7 -19.80 52.66 -29.23
N SER A 8 -20.94 52.13 -29.71
CA SER A 8 -22.14 51.89 -28.87
C SER A 8 -23.41 51.58 -29.68
N LEU A 9 -24.37 50.94 -29.00
CA LEU A 9 -25.83 50.89 -29.23
C LEU A 9 -26.45 49.55 -29.70
N THR A 10 -26.59 48.67 -28.72
CA THR A 10 -27.81 47.94 -28.27
C THR A 10 -29.10 47.93 -29.09
N ALA A 11 -29.75 46.75 -29.03
CA ALA A 11 -31.19 46.39 -29.06
C ALA A 11 -31.51 45.41 -30.22
N ALA A 12 -32.22 44.29 -30.05
CA ALA A 12 -33.28 43.97 -29.11
C ALA A 12 -33.39 42.46 -28.85
N LEU A 13 -33.90 42.13 -27.65
CA LEU A 13 -34.44 40.82 -27.29
C LEU A 13 -35.86 40.65 -27.87
N SER A 14 -36.17 39.45 -28.35
CA SER A 14 -37.50 38.83 -28.27
C SER A 14 -37.33 37.32 -28.55
N SER A 15 -37.21 36.47 -27.54
CA SER A 15 -38.30 35.75 -26.84
C SER A 15 -39.16 34.89 -27.79
N LEU A 16 -38.93 33.57 -27.86
CA LEU A 16 -39.52 32.50 -27.02
C LEU A 16 -40.68 31.80 -27.74
N SER A 17 -40.53 30.49 -28.03
CA SER A 17 -41.48 29.40 -27.69
C SER A 17 -41.09 28.12 -28.46
N PHE A 18 -40.49 27.14 -27.78
CA PHE A 18 -41.15 25.94 -27.23
C PHE A 18 -41.55 24.90 -28.29
N SER A 19 -40.78 23.80 -28.39
CA SER A 19 -41.40 22.48 -28.51
C SER A 19 -40.47 21.38 -28.02
N SER A 20 -41.09 20.53 -27.21
CA SER A 20 -40.62 19.32 -26.54
C SER A 20 -40.15 18.23 -27.49
N GLN A 21 -39.05 17.55 -27.18
CA GLN A 21 -39.00 16.07 -27.14
C GLN A 21 -37.99 15.60 -26.10
N ILE A 22 -38.50 14.96 -25.05
CA ILE A 22 -37.74 14.08 -24.16
C ILE A 22 -37.85 12.67 -24.76
N ALA A 23 -36.73 12.04 -25.09
CA ALA A 23 -36.57 10.60 -24.95
C ALA A 23 -35.07 10.21 -24.86
N PRO A 24 -34.71 9.20 -24.03
CA PRO A 24 -33.34 8.85 -23.69
C PRO A 24 -32.76 7.78 -24.63
N LYS A 25 -31.50 7.38 -24.35
CA LYS A 25 -30.82 6.10 -24.71
C LYS A 25 -29.86 6.23 -25.91
N SER A 26 -28.64 5.72 -25.91
CA SER A 26 -27.76 5.13 -24.88
C SER A 26 -26.34 5.28 -25.42
N GLN A 27 -25.39 5.71 -24.58
CA GLN A 27 -23.97 5.58 -24.92
C GLN A 27 -23.63 4.09 -24.96
N ASN A 28 -23.57 3.51 -26.17
CA ASN A 28 -22.96 2.21 -26.38
C ASN A 28 -21.45 2.37 -26.17
N LEU A 29 -21.01 2.17 -24.94
CA LEU A 29 -19.64 1.77 -24.66
C LEU A 29 -19.43 0.42 -25.34
N SER A 30 -18.60 0.39 -26.37
CA SER A 30 -18.11 -0.86 -26.95
C SER A 30 -17.28 -1.58 -25.89
N PHE A 31 -17.87 -2.58 -25.24
CA PHE A 31 -17.12 -3.60 -24.52
C PHE A 31 -16.15 -4.25 -25.50
N CYS A 32 -14.85 -4.05 -25.30
CA CYS A 32 -13.86 -4.95 -25.86
C CYS A 32 -14.12 -6.33 -25.25
N ARG A 33 -14.65 -7.22 -26.09
CA ARG A 33 -14.81 -8.65 -25.83
C ARG A 33 -13.44 -9.22 -25.45
N GLU A 34 -13.29 -9.62 -24.19
CA GLU A 34 -12.13 -10.40 -23.75
C GLU A 34 -12.03 -11.64 -24.64
N LYS A 35 -10.85 -11.83 -25.24
CA LYS A 35 -10.53 -13.08 -25.93
C LYS A 35 -10.57 -14.18 -24.88
N SER A 36 -11.48 -15.13 -25.08
CA SER A 36 -11.48 -16.42 -24.40
C SER A 36 -10.14 -17.10 -24.68
N PHE A 37 -9.20 -17.03 -23.75
CA PHE A 37 -8.04 -17.90 -23.77
C PHE A 37 -8.52 -19.31 -23.46
N GLN A 38 -8.54 -20.13 -24.50
CA GLN A 38 -8.81 -21.55 -24.39
C GLN A 38 -7.70 -22.20 -23.57
N ASN A 39 -8.14 -22.87 -22.52
CA ASN A 39 -7.31 -23.62 -21.59
C ASN A 39 -6.96 -24.95 -22.25
N THR A 40 -5.77 -25.04 -22.86
CA THR A 40 -5.19 -26.31 -23.30
C THR A 40 -3.69 -26.22 -23.15
N TYR A 41 -3.12 -26.97 -22.21
CA TYR A 41 -2.05 -27.97 -22.42
C TYR A 41 -1.81 -28.68 -21.08
N LEU A 42 -2.54 -29.79 -20.91
CA LEU A 42 -2.09 -30.90 -20.09
C LEU A 42 -0.94 -31.57 -20.84
N VAL A 43 0.26 -31.52 -20.28
CA VAL A 43 1.31 -32.48 -20.60
C VAL A 43 1.86 -32.99 -19.27
N ASN A 44 1.54 -34.24 -18.96
CA ASN A 44 2.06 -34.95 -17.80
C ASN A 44 3.59 -34.99 -17.87
N PRO A 45 4.33 -34.64 -16.80
CA PRO A 45 5.73 -35.03 -16.70
C PRO A 45 5.84 -36.51 -16.31
N PRO A 46 6.79 -37.28 -16.87
CA PRO A 46 7.02 -38.65 -16.49
C PRO A 46 7.51 -38.76 -15.05
N SER A 47 6.96 -39.72 -14.32
CA SER A 47 7.39 -40.15 -12.99
C SER A 47 8.86 -40.53 -13.00
N LEU A 48 9.71 -39.72 -12.36
CA LEU A 48 11.07 -40.12 -12.01
C LEU A 48 11.17 -40.34 -10.50
N VAL A 49 11.66 -41.53 -10.21
CA VAL A 49 11.81 -42.22 -8.93
C VAL A 49 12.52 -41.34 -7.89
N ILE A 50 11.88 -41.12 -6.75
CA ILE A 50 12.51 -40.52 -5.57
C ILE A 50 13.32 -41.61 -4.88
N ALA A 51 14.64 -41.56 -5.07
CA ALA A 51 15.57 -42.21 -4.16
C ALA A 51 15.51 -41.48 -2.81
N ALA A 52 15.11 -42.21 -1.78
CA ALA A 52 15.16 -41.76 -0.40
C ALA A 52 16.61 -41.46 0.01
N SER A 53 16.89 -40.21 0.37
CA SER A 53 17.96 -39.90 1.30
C SER A 53 17.42 -38.94 2.34
N ALA A 54 17.42 -39.44 3.58
CA ALA A 54 17.01 -38.73 4.76
C ALA A 54 18.00 -37.59 5.04
N ALA A 55 17.49 -36.36 5.12
CA ALA A 55 18.11 -35.28 5.86
C ALA A 55 17.00 -34.39 6.41
N THR A 56 16.53 -34.76 7.60
CA THR A 56 15.76 -33.91 8.49
C THR A 56 16.55 -32.62 8.76
N VAL A 57 16.20 -31.52 8.10
CA VAL A 57 16.59 -30.18 8.55
C VAL A 57 15.52 -29.71 9.53
N THR A 58 15.61 -30.18 10.76
CA THR A 58 14.96 -29.52 11.90
C THR A 58 15.79 -28.27 12.18
N SER A 59 15.42 -27.15 11.57
CA SER A 59 16.08 -25.85 11.79
C SER A 59 15.95 -25.46 13.28
N PRO A 60 17.05 -25.22 14.01
CA PRO A 60 16.98 -24.75 15.39
C PRO A 60 16.51 -23.28 15.40
N VAL A 61 15.19 -23.08 15.50
CA VAL A 61 14.49 -21.79 15.41
C VAL A 61 15.07 -20.69 16.35
N GLY A 62 15.76 -21.08 17.42
CA GLY A 62 16.39 -20.15 18.37
C GLY A 62 17.75 -19.58 17.96
N LEU A 63 18.53 -20.26 17.10
CA LEU A 63 19.87 -19.78 16.73
C LEU A 63 19.81 -18.72 15.62
N GLU A 64 18.88 -18.86 14.68
CA GLU A 64 18.74 -17.89 13.58
C GLU A 64 18.23 -16.54 14.08
N THR A 65 17.24 -16.54 14.96
CA THR A 65 16.67 -15.31 15.56
C THR A 65 17.69 -14.56 16.41
N THR A 66 18.49 -15.26 17.22
CA THR A 66 19.55 -14.63 18.02
C THR A 66 20.67 -14.04 17.16
N ASN A 67 20.95 -14.62 16.00
CA ASN A 67 21.91 -14.07 15.04
C ASN A 67 21.38 -12.78 14.38
N LEU A 68 20.12 -12.76 13.96
CA LEU A 68 19.48 -11.55 13.39
C LEU A 68 19.42 -10.41 14.42
N GLU A 69 19.08 -10.72 15.67
CA GLU A 69 19.09 -9.72 16.73
C GLU A 69 20.45 -9.08 16.94
N LYS A 70 21.52 -9.88 16.99
CA LYS A 70 22.90 -9.38 17.13
C LYS A 70 23.27 -8.49 15.95
N TYR A 71 22.92 -8.91 14.73
CA TYR A 71 23.14 -8.12 13.53
C TYR A 71 22.40 -6.77 13.57
N ILE A 72 21.13 -6.75 13.99
CA ILE A 72 20.35 -5.51 14.08
C ILE A 72 20.92 -4.57 15.14
N LYS A 73 21.32 -5.11 16.30
CA LYS A 73 21.89 -4.33 17.41
C LYS A 73 23.25 -3.74 17.05
N SER A 74 24.10 -4.45 16.30
CA SER A 74 25.39 -3.91 15.85
C SER A 74 25.23 -2.80 14.81
N ARG A 75 24.23 -2.94 13.93
CA ARG A 75 23.94 -1.98 12.85
C ARG A 75 23.32 -0.68 13.38
N LEU A 76 22.48 -0.75 14.41
CA LEU A 76 21.79 0.39 15.03
C LEU A 76 22.41 0.79 16.38
N THR A 77 23.61 1.35 16.34
CA THR A 77 24.22 2.01 17.51
C THR A 77 23.30 3.11 18.04
N GLY A 78 23.12 3.15 19.38
CA GLY A 78 22.20 4.09 20.06
C GLY A 78 20.71 3.74 19.96
N GLY A 79 20.34 2.66 19.26
CA GLY A 79 18.96 2.20 19.11
C GLY A 79 18.06 3.16 18.33
N PHE A 80 16.80 2.78 18.07
CA PHE A 80 15.85 3.42 17.13
C PHE A 80 15.57 4.93 17.29
N ALA A 81 15.98 5.54 18.40
CA ALA A 81 15.75 6.97 18.64
C ALA A 81 16.92 7.84 18.17
N ALA A 82 18.14 7.28 18.10
CA ALA A 82 19.35 8.04 17.81
C ALA A 82 19.63 8.21 16.32
N GLN A 83 18.99 7.44 15.44
CA GLN A 83 19.28 7.52 14.01
C GLN A 83 18.69 8.78 13.36
N THR A 84 19.38 9.26 12.33
CA THR A 84 19.01 10.45 11.56
C THR A 84 17.79 10.19 10.68
N ILE A 85 17.81 9.08 9.94
CA ILE A 85 16.80 8.77 8.92
C ILE A 85 15.71 7.88 9.52
N ILE A 86 14.77 8.52 10.22
CA ILE A 86 13.61 7.85 10.84
C ILE A 86 12.28 8.24 10.22
N GLY A 87 11.40 7.25 10.09
CA GLY A 87 10.02 7.42 9.66
C GLY A 87 9.04 6.80 10.65
N THR A 88 7.85 7.39 10.75
CA THR A 88 6.76 6.82 11.56
C THR A 88 5.52 6.66 10.71
N GLY A 89 4.87 5.51 10.80
CA GLY A 89 3.61 5.26 10.12
C GLY A 89 2.58 4.67 11.06
N ARG A 90 1.31 4.99 10.79
CA ARG A 90 0.17 4.55 11.61
C ARG A 90 -1.02 4.23 10.73
N ARG A 91 -1.64 3.06 10.92
CA ARG A 91 -2.88 2.68 10.25
C ARG A 91 -3.75 1.84 11.18
N LYS A 92 -5.05 2.14 11.24
CA LYS A 92 -5.96 1.56 12.24
C LYS A 92 -5.32 1.73 13.63
N CYS A 93 -5.12 0.64 14.36
CA CYS A 93 -4.44 0.63 15.66
C CYS A 93 -2.95 0.26 15.57
N ALA A 94 -2.41 0.03 14.36
CA ALA A 94 -1.01 -0.35 14.17
C ALA A 94 -0.10 0.88 14.08
N ILE A 95 1.05 0.80 14.73
CA ILE A 95 2.10 1.81 14.76
C ILE A 95 3.41 1.16 14.33
N ALA A 96 4.12 1.80 13.41
CA ALA A 96 5.43 1.38 12.93
C ALA A 96 6.44 2.52 13.08
N ARG A 97 7.59 2.22 13.70
CA ARG A 97 8.78 3.04 13.73
C ARG A 97 9.81 2.43 12.79
N VAL A 98 10.21 3.18 11.78
CA VAL A 98 11.09 2.74 10.71
C VAL A 98 12.39 3.52 10.81
N VAL A 99 13.50 2.82 10.67
CA VAL A 99 14.84 3.39 10.47
C VAL A 99 15.34 2.90 9.13
N LEU A 100 15.76 3.83 8.28
CA LEU A 100 16.50 3.52 7.06
C LEU A 100 17.98 3.75 7.32
N GLN A 101 18.83 2.90 6.77
CA GLN A 101 20.21 3.29 6.51
C GLN A 101 20.73 2.52 5.31
N GLU A 102 21.77 3.04 4.70
CA GLU A 102 22.35 2.54 3.45
C GLU A 102 22.88 1.12 3.63
N GLY A 103 22.69 0.28 2.62
CA GLY A 103 23.08 -1.13 2.67
C GLY A 103 22.56 -1.96 1.50
N THR A 104 22.29 -3.23 1.76
CA THR A 104 22.07 -4.29 0.76
C THR A 104 20.61 -4.54 0.33
N GLY A 105 19.63 -3.95 0.99
CA GLY A 105 18.21 -4.22 0.73
C GLY A 105 17.54 -5.19 1.72
N LYS A 106 18.15 -5.43 2.88
CA LYS A 106 17.61 -6.35 3.90
C LYS A 106 16.44 -5.70 4.66
N PHE A 107 15.47 -6.53 5.01
CA PHE A 107 14.22 -6.10 5.63
C PHE A 107 13.94 -6.84 6.93
N PHE A 108 14.02 -6.13 8.06
CA PHE A 108 13.80 -6.70 9.38
C PHE A 108 12.61 -6.03 10.10
N ILE A 109 11.72 -6.86 10.65
CA ILE A 109 10.56 -6.42 11.43
C ILE A 109 10.60 -7.13 12.78
N ASN A 110 10.70 -6.34 13.87
CA ASN A 110 10.74 -6.86 15.24
C ASN A 110 11.76 -8.00 15.42
N TYR A 111 12.96 -7.82 14.86
CA TYR A 111 14.07 -8.78 14.88
C TYR A 111 13.87 -10.09 14.12
N ARG A 112 12.87 -10.14 13.24
CA ARG A 112 12.64 -11.26 12.32
C ARG A 112 12.71 -10.79 10.89
N ASP A 113 12.88 -11.72 9.96
CA ASP A 113 12.83 -11.41 8.54
C ASP A 113 11.41 -11.00 8.11
N ALA A 114 11.30 -10.11 7.13
CA ALA A 114 9.99 -9.64 6.67
C ALA A 114 9.11 -10.76 6.12
N LYS A 115 9.69 -11.76 5.43
CA LYS A 115 8.93 -12.90 4.90
C LYS A 115 8.35 -13.75 6.02
N GLU A 116 9.12 -14.02 7.06
CA GLU A 116 8.68 -14.77 8.24
C GLU A 116 7.60 -14.00 9.00
N TYR A 117 7.85 -12.73 9.32
CA TYR A 117 6.92 -11.91 10.11
C TYR A 117 5.57 -11.68 9.41
N LEU A 118 5.59 -11.45 8.09
CA LEU A 118 4.38 -11.25 7.29
C LEU A 118 3.78 -12.56 6.76
N GLN A 119 4.20 -13.71 7.29
CA GLN A 119 3.67 -15.04 6.95
C GLN A 119 3.74 -15.35 5.44
N GLY A 120 4.71 -14.78 4.73
CA GLY A 120 4.87 -14.96 3.29
C GLY A 120 3.73 -14.40 2.42
N ASN A 121 2.81 -13.59 2.97
CA ASN A 121 1.70 -13.05 2.20
C ASN A 121 2.21 -12.06 1.13
N PRO A 122 2.00 -12.33 -0.18
CA PRO A 122 2.58 -11.52 -1.24
C PRO A 122 2.08 -10.08 -1.21
N LEU A 123 0.81 -9.86 -0.85
CA LEU A 123 0.22 -8.53 -0.79
C LEU A 123 0.86 -7.66 0.30
N TRP A 124 1.14 -8.23 1.47
CA TRP A 124 1.74 -7.48 2.58
C TRP A 124 3.21 -7.15 2.29
N LEU A 125 3.94 -8.10 1.69
CA LEU A 125 5.31 -7.89 1.24
C LEU A 125 5.38 -6.80 0.16
N GLN A 126 4.44 -6.81 -0.78
CA GLN A 126 4.34 -5.78 -1.81
C GLN A 126 4.13 -4.39 -1.20
N TYR A 127 3.19 -4.21 -0.27
CA TYR A 127 2.97 -2.91 0.37
C TYR A 127 4.23 -2.32 1.02
N VAL A 128 5.04 -3.17 1.65
CA VAL A 128 6.28 -2.75 2.30
C VAL A 128 7.35 -2.36 1.29
N LYS A 129 7.43 -3.06 0.14
CA LYS A 129 8.43 -2.82 -0.91
C LYS A 129 8.10 -1.64 -1.82
N VAL A 130 6.82 -1.42 -2.14
CA VAL A 130 6.35 -0.37 -3.07
C VAL A 130 7.06 0.98 -2.94
N PRO A 131 7.22 1.61 -1.74
CA PRO A 131 7.89 2.90 -1.65
C PRO A 131 9.36 2.90 -2.07
N LEU A 132 10.07 1.78 -1.94
CA LEU A 132 11.44 1.64 -2.44
C LEU A 132 11.46 1.35 -3.93
N VAL A 133 10.53 0.51 -4.42
CA VAL A 133 10.37 0.17 -5.84
C VAL A 133 10.11 1.43 -6.67
N THR A 134 9.23 2.33 -6.20
CA THR A 134 8.89 3.59 -6.88
C THR A 134 10.12 4.46 -7.15
N LEU A 135 11.15 4.40 -6.30
CA LEU A 135 12.40 5.16 -6.45
C LEU A 135 13.57 4.31 -6.97
N GLY A 136 13.39 3.00 -7.13
CA GLY A 136 14.46 2.08 -7.53
C GLY A 136 15.52 1.80 -6.46
N TYR A 137 15.22 2.04 -5.17
CA TYR A 137 16.19 1.89 -4.07
C TYR A 137 16.08 0.57 -3.29
N GLU A 138 15.61 -0.49 -3.95
CA GLU A 138 15.44 -1.80 -3.30
C GLU A 138 16.75 -2.38 -2.78
N SER A 139 17.84 -2.19 -3.52
CA SER A 139 19.16 -2.72 -3.17
C SER A 139 20.05 -1.73 -2.42
N SER A 140 19.59 -0.49 -2.22
CA SER A 140 20.43 0.60 -1.68
C SER A 140 20.24 0.83 -0.18
N TYR A 141 19.09 0.46 0.38
CA TYR A 141 18.77 0.69 1.79
C TYR A 141 18.36 -0.60 2.48
N ASP A 142 18.90 -0.85 3.68
CA ASP A 142 18.29 -1.81 4.59
C ASP A 142 17.29 -1.10 5.51
N VAL A 143 16.20 -1.80 5.82
CA VAL A 143 15.07 -1.29 6.59
C VAL A 143 14.94 -2.05 7.91
N PHE A 144 14.96 -1.30 9.02
CA PHE A 144 14.74 -1.82 10.35
C PHE A 144 13.45 -1.24 10.92
N VAL A 145 12.58 -2.11 11.41
CA VAL A 145 11.25 -1.70 11.87
C VAL A 145 10.95 -2.27 13.25
N LYS A 146 10.42 -1.41 14.12
CA LYS A 146 9.63 -1.83 15.29
C LYS A 146 8.16 -1.54 15.05
N ALA A 147 7.33 -2.58 15.06
CA ALA A 147 5.90 -2.48 14.83
C ALA A 147 5.11 -3.10 16.00
N HIS A 148 4.05 -2.42 16.44
CA HIS A 148 3.16 -2.90 17.50
C HIS A 148 1.71 -2.43 17.25
N GLY A 149 0.77 -3.11 17.89
CA GLY A 149 -0.66 -2.84 17.79
C GLY A 149 -1.28 -3.29 16.46
N GLY A 150 -2.61 -3.38 16.44
CA GLY A 150 -3.38 -3.84 15.28
C GLY A 150 -3.05 -5.28 14.85
N GLY A 151 -3.10 -5.54 13.55
CA GLY A 151 -2.71 -6.83 12.96
C GLY A 151 -1.77 -6.65 11.77
N LEU A 152 -1.24 -7.75 11.23
CA LEU A 152 -0.13 -7.76 10.24
C LEU A 152 -0.40 -6.89 9.01
N SER A 153 -1.61 -6.95 8.44
CA SER A 153 -1.99 -6.09 7.29
C SER A 153 -1.93 -4.60 7.61
N GLY A 154 -2.39 -4.21 8.80
CA GLY A 154 -2.32 -2.82 9.27
C GLY A 154 -0.89 -2.37 9.53
N GLN A 155 -0.07 -3.27 10.08
CA GLN A 155 1.36 -3.04 10.31
C GLN A 155 2.12 -2.90 8.99
N ALA A 156 1.92 -3.77 8.01
CA ALA A 156 2.56 -3.67 6.69
C ALA A 156 2.31 -2.31 6.01
N GLN A 157 1.07 -1.81 6.08
CA GLN A 157 0.74 -0.50 5.50
C GLN A 157 1.23 0.66 6.36
N ALA A 158 1.31 0.51 7.68
CA ALA A 158 1.98 1.48 8.55
C ALA A 158 3.48 1.54 8.24
N ILE A 159 4.13 0.40 7.97
CA ILE A 159 5.54 0.33 7.55
C ILE A 159 5.73 1.05 6.22
N SER A 160 4.87 0.80 5.23
CA SER A 160 4.90 1.47 3.93
C SER A 160 4.92 3.00 4.06
N LEU A 161 4.00 3.57 4.85
CA LEU A 161 3.97 5.01 5.12
C LEU A 161 5.21 5.49 5.90
N GLY A 162 5.72 4.66 6.82
CA GLY A 162 6.94 4.95 7.56
C GLY A 162 8.16 5.04 6.66
N ILE A 163 8.32 4.11 5.72
CA ILE A 163 9.41 4.12 4.73
C ILE A 163 9.31 5.35 3.83
N ALA A 164 8.12 5.66 3.31
CA ALA A 164 7.92 6.84 2.47
C ALA A 164 8.29 8.14 3.20
N ARG A 165 7.98 8.25 4.50
CA ARG A 165 8.38 9.40 5.33
C ARG A 165 9.87 9.44 5.64
N ALA A 166 10.51 8.29 5.80
CA ALA A 166 11.95 8.21 6.00
C ALA A 166 12.69 8.63 4.72
N LEU A 167 12.23 8.21 3.54
CA LEU A 167 12.78 8.63 2.24
C LEU A 167 12.69 10.14 2.01
N LEU A 168 11.58 10.77 2.42
CA LEU A 168 11.47 12.24 2.37
C LEU A 168 12.52 12.96 3.22
N LYS A 169 12.99 12.35 4.31
CA LYS A 169 14.06 12.93 5.13
C LYS A 169 15.44 12.76 4.51
N VAL A 170 15.62 11.75 3.64
CA VAL A 170 16.86 11.57 2.88
C VAL A 170 16.98 12.66 1.84
N SER A 171 15.94 12.85 1.02
CA SER A 171 15.86 13.98 0.12
C SER A 171 14.42 14.41 -0.15
N GLU A 172 14.20 15.72 -0.20
CA GLU A 172 12.87 16.29 -0.46
C GLU A 172 12.42 16.12 -1.92
N ASN A 173 13.36 15.87 -2.83
CA ASN A 173 13.12 15.65 -4.26
C ASN A 173 12.22 14.43 -4.51
N HIS A 174 12.23 13.45 -3.61
CA HIS A 174 11.39 12.26 -3.70
C HIS A 174 9.89 12.54 -3.45
N ARG A 175 9.51 13.76 -3.06
CA ARG A 175 8.13 14.11 -2.75
C ARG A 175 7.19 13.98 -3.94
N VAL A 176 7.61 14.41 -5.13
CA VAL A 176 6.78 14.37 -6.34
C VAL A 176 6.41 12.93 -6.74
N PRO A 177 7.36 11.99 -6.93
CA PRO A 177 7.02 10.61 -7.28
C PRO A 177 6.18 9.93 -6.19
N LEU A 178 6.55 10.07 -4.90
CA LEU A 178 5.81 9.44 -3.81
C LEU A 178 4.39 9.98 -3.64
N ARG A 179 4.16 11.26 -3.96
CA ARG A 179 2.82 11.87 -3.93
C ARG A 179 1.98 11.43 -5.11
N LYS A 180 2.57 11.27 -6.29
CA LYS A 180 1.88 10.78 -7.49
C LYS A 180 1.32 9.37 -7.27
N GLU A 181 2.10 8.51 -6.63
CA GLU A 181 1.69 7.14 -6.25
C GLU A 181 0.78 7.09 -4.99
N GLY A 182 0.52 8.22 -4.33
CA GLY A 182 -0.37 8.29 -3.17
C GLY A 182 0.18 7.70 -1.87
N LEU A 183 1.50 7.47 -1.78
CA LEU A 183 2.14 6.76 -0.65
C LEU A 183 2.31 7.60 0.62
N LEU A 184 2.25 8.93 0.50
CA LEU A 184 2.41 9.87 1.61
C LEU A 184 1.11 10.10 2.39
N THR A 185 -0.03 9.72 1.82
CA THR A 185 -1.34 9.94 2.43
C THR A 185 -1.61 8.88 3.49
N ARG A 186 -1.85 9.32 4.72
CA ARG A 186 -2.32 8.42 5.78
C ARG A 186 -3.77 8.02 5.48
N ASP A 187 -4.04 6.72 5.42
CA ASP A 187 -5.42 6.22 5.37
C ASP A 187 -6.12 6.45 6.71
N SER A 188 -7.13 7.31 6.70
CA SER A 188 -7.92 7.72 7.86
C SER A 188 -9.03 6.72 8.21
N ARG A 189 -9.29 5.70 7.40
CA ARG A 189 -10.38 4.73 7.63
C ARG A 189 -10.11 3.89 8.88
N VAL A 190 -11.01 3.98 9.85
CA VAL A 190 -11.00 3.23 11.11
C VAL A 190 -12.33 2.50 11.28
N VAL A 191 -12.35 1.46 12.11
CA VAL A 191 -13.59 0.73 12.42
C VAL A 191 -14.59 1.67 13.09
N GLU A 192 -15.76 1.81 12.49
CA GLU A 192 -16.87 2.56 13.07
C GLU A 192 -17.36 1.87 14.35
N ARG A 193 -17.66 2.67 15.39
CA ARG A 193 -18.22 2.15 16.63
C ARG A 193 -19.60 1.50 16.41
N LYS A 194 -19.98 0.58 17.30
CA LYS A 194 -21.35 0.08 17.37
C LYS A 194 -22.29 1.22 17.80
N LYS A 195 -23.41 1.38 17.09
CA LYS A 195 -24.49 2.31 17.45
C LYS A 195 -25.53 1.57 18.28
N VAL A 196 -26.15 2.26 19.24
CA VAL A 196 -27.22 1.68 20.08
C VAL A 196 -28.40 1.25 19.21
N GLY A 197 -29.08 0.17 19.57
CA GLY A 197 -30.17 -0.42 18.77
C GLY A 197 -29.72 -1.23 17.54
N LEU A 198 -28.46 -1.14 17.12
CA LEU A 198 -27.92 -1.91 15.98
C LEU A 198 -27.10 -3.11 16.45
N LYS A 199 -27.04 -4.17 15.63
CA LYS A 199 -26.22 -5.37 15.91
C LYS A 199 -24.73 -5.11 15.68
N LYS A 200 -24.37 -4.28 14.71
CA LYS A 200 -22.99 -3.80 14.42
C LYS A 200 -23.01 -2.28 14.15
N ALA A 201 -21.98 -1.71 13.52
CA ALA A 201 -21.93 -0.27 13.20
C ALA A 201 -23.14 0.21 12.36
N ARG A 202 -23.51 -0.55 11.32
CA ARG A 202 -24.62 -0.22 10.40
C ARG A 202 -25.65 -1.35 10.22
N LYS A 203 -25.40 -2.55 10.77
CA LYS A 203 -26.31 -3.70 10.65
C LYS A 203 -27.47 -3.55 11.63
N ALA A 204 -28.66 -3.23 11.10
CA ALA A 204 -29.90 -3.27 11.85
C ALA A 204 -30.31 -4.74 12.17
N PRO A 205 -31.00 -4.99 13.29
CA PRO A 205 -31.70 -6.27 13.48
C PRO A 205 -32.80 -6.45 12.43
N GLN A 206 -33.12 -7.70 12.11
CA GLN A 206 -34.31 -8.01 11.31
C GLN A 206 -35.56 -7.60 12.09
N TYR A 207 -36.51 -6.98 11.41
CA TYR A 207 -37.79 -6.54 11.99
C TYR A 207 -38.92 -6.90 11.02
N SER A 208 -39.96 -7.59 11.51
CA SER A 208 -41.21 -7.74 10.76
C SER A 208 -42.08 -6.51 10.98
N LYS A 209 -42.67 -5.95 9.92
CA LYS A 209 -43.57 -4.79 10.02
C LYS A 209 -44.94 -5.16 10.60
N ARG A 210 -45.33 -6.44 10.48
CA ARG A 210 -46.59 -7.03 10.91
C ARG A 210 -46.33 -8.46 11.36
#